data_AF-A0A3B9KRI7-F1
#
_entry.id   AF-A0A3B9KRI7-F1
#
_cell.length_a   1.000
_cell.length_b   1.000
_cell.length_c   1.000
_cell.angle_alpha   90.00
_cell.angle_beta   90.00
_cell.angle_gamma   90.00
#
_symmetry.space_group_name_H-M   'P 1'
#
loop_
_entity.id
_entity.type
_entity.pdbx_description
1 polymer ?
#
loop_
_entity_poly.entity_id
_entity_poly.type
_entity_poly.pdbx_seq_one_letter_code
_entity_poly.pdbx_strand_id
1 'polypeptide(L)'
;MNNRIQKRVSFIILVFLLNAFMLYGKGLESFNLLPDTVQWKGFTFQKMSEDGQFWVGLLLKDNDTLAIFDQGFHRRMTRSSFIPRPEKNDSMLVIEQFSGGAHCCWTYTILTVEQDTISSFFYSADYPVGYPVDIRDLNNDGTPEWIQSLMTFDYFLVLSHAVSPIIPVVFKYEKDGFYPANPEFKDVLLKEIHDSRQILR
;
A
#
# COMPACT_ATOMS: atom_id res chain seq x y z
N MET A 1 64.39 -21.21 28.09
CA MET A 1 63.37 -21.57 29.10
C MET A 1 62.41 -20.40 29.25
N ASN A 2 61.11 -20.70 29.38
CA ASN A 2 59.97 -19.84 29.70
C ASN A 2 59.18 -19.16 28.56
N ASN A 3 58.28 -19.98 28.00
CA ASN A 3 57.00 -19.63 27.40
C ASN A 3 56.12 -18.79 28.36
N ARG A 4 55.56 -17.68 27.88
CA ARG A 4 54.28 -17.14 28.39
C ARG A 4 53.34 -16.94 27.22
N ILE A 5 52.45 -17.90 27.02
CA ILE A 5 51.31 -17.82 26.11
C ILE A 5 50.21 -17.07 26.87
N GLN A 6 49.97 -15.80 26.51
CA GLN A 6 48.77 -15.08 26.89
C GLN A 6 47.59 -15.66 26.10
N LYS A 7 46.73 -16.45 26.76
CA LYS A 7 45.42 -16.82 26.24
C LYS A 7 44.52 -15.57 26.26
N ARG A 8 44.31 -14.95 25.10
CA ARG A 8 43.20 -14.00 24.90
C ARG A 8 41.92 -14.82 24.71
N VAL A 9 41.02 -14.74 25.69
CA VAL A 9 39.63 -15.21 25.54
C VAL A 9 38.90 -14.14 24.75
N SER A 10 38.67 -14.38 23.47
CA SER A 10 37.79 -13.52 22.65
C SER A 10 36.34 -13.85 23.00
N PHE A 11 35.70 -12.96 23.73
CA PHE A 11 34.26 -12.98 23.96
C PHE A 11 33.60 -12.45 22.68
N ILE A 12 33.05 -13.34 21.85
CA ILE A 12 32.21 -12.95 20.70
C ILE A 12 30.84 -12.60 21.29
N ILE A 13 30.59 -11.32 21.53
CA ILE A 13 29.25 -10.81 21.79
C ILE A 13 28.53 -10.78 20.44
N LEU A 14 27.72 -11.80 20.18
CA LEU A 14 26.78 -11.81 19.06
C LEU A 14 25.63 -10.86 19.42
N VAL A 15 25.77 -9.58 19.05
CA VAL A 15 24.67 -8.62 19.13
C VAL A 15 23.67 -9.01 18.05
N PHE A 16 22.60 -9.72 18.42
CA PHE A 16 21.40 -9.78 17.59
C PHE A 16 20.82 -8.37 17.52
N LEU A 17 21.12 -7.66 16.43
CA LEU A 17 20.35 -6.50 16.01
C LEU A 17 18.96 -6.98 15.63
N LEU A 18 18.08 -7.09 16.63
CA LEU A 18 16.64 -6.99 16.43
C LEU A 18 16.41 -5.60 15.85
N ASN A 19 16.34 -5.53 14.52
CA ASN A 19 15.76 -4.39 13.82
C ASN A 19 14.28 -4.35 14.20
N ALA A 20 13.98 -3.75 15.34
CA ALA A 20 12.67 -3.18 15.59
C ALA A 20 12.54 -1.98 14.64
N PHE A 21 12.21 -2.25 13.37
CA PHE A 21 11.70 -1.23 12.49
C PHE A 21 10.41 -0.72 13.13
N MET A 22 10.49 0.45 13.75
CA MET A 22 9.32 1.22 14.16
C MET A 22 8.35 1.32 12.97
N LEU A 23 7.15 0.75 13.15
CA LEU A 23 6.04 0.76 12.19
C LEU A 23 5.41 2.16 12.13
N TYR A 24 6.10 3.11 11.52
CA TYR A 24 5.42 4.20 10.84
C TYR A 24 4.76 3.60 9.59
N GLY A 25 3.47 3.87 9.43
CA GLY A 25 2.74 3.49 8.24
C GLY A 25 3.46 3.96 6.99
N LYS A 26 3.60 3.09 6.00
CA LYS A 26 4.24 3.43 4.74
C LYS A 26 3.23 3.29 3.62
N GLY A 27 3.07 4.32 2.82
CA GLY A 27 2.29 4.24 1.59
C GLY A 27 3.06 3.52 0.50
N LEU A 28 2.60 3.64 -0.75
CA LEU A 28 3.23 2.96 -1.88
C LEU A 28 4.73 3.30 -2.02
N GLU A 29 5.18 4.43 -1.50
CA GLU A 29 6.59 4.84 -1.45
C GLU A 29 7.51 3.97 -0.57
N SER A 30 6.98 3.03 0.24
CA SER A 30 7.84 1.98 0.83
C SER A 30 8.42 1.03 -0.18
N PHE A 31 7.82 0.96 -1.36
CA PHE A 31 8.25 0.10 -2.45
C PHE A 31 8.97 0.93 -3.51
N ASN A 32 9.75 0.24 -4.36
CA ASN A 32 10.43 0.89 -5.46
C ASN A 32 9.39 1.35 -6.50
N LEU A 33 9.21 2.66 -6.63
CA LEU A 33 8.33 3.22 -7.66
C LEU A 33 8.88 2.90 -9.04
N LEU A 34 7.99 2.49 -9.93
CA LEU A 34 8.34 2.08 -11.29
C LEU A 34 8.49 3.29 -12.22
N PRO A 35 9.33 3.15 -13.26
CA PRO A 35 9.42 4.14 -14.34
C PRO A 35 8.09 4.27 -15.11
N ASP A 36 8.04 5.18 -16.07
CA ASP A 36 6.82 5.42 -16.84
C ASP A 36 6.43 4.25 -17.74
N THR A 37 7.37 3.40 -18.12
CA THR A 37 7.10 2.17 -18.86
C THR A 37 7.81 1.02 -18.18
N VAL A 38 7.09 -0.07 -17.91
CA VAL A 38 7.63 -1.28 -17.29
C VAL A 38 7.08 -2.52 -17.97
N GLN A 39 7.96 -3.49 -18.20
CA GLN A 39 7.58 -4.83 -18.63
C GLN A 39 7.35 -5.72 -17.42
N TRP A 40 6.25 -6.46 -17.43
CA TRP A 40 5.84 -7.33 -16.33
C TRP A 40 5.14 -8.56 -16.89
N LYS A 41 5.82 -9.71 -16.86
CA LYS A 41 5.25 -11.02 -17.23
C LYS A 41 4.56 -11.07 -18.60
N GLY A 42 5.16 -10.45 -19.62
CA GLY A 42 4.59 -10.38 -20.97
C GLY A 42 3.60 -9.22 -21.19
N PHE A 43 3.28 -8.46 -20.14
CA PHE A 43 2.48 -7.24 -20.22
C PHE A 43 3.36 -6.01 -20.14
N THR A 44 2.92 -4.91 -20.76
CA THR A 44 3.52 -3.59 -20.58
C THR A 44 2.57 -2.72 -19.78
N PHE A 45 3.02 -2.14 -18.67
CA PHE A 45 2.34 -1.00 -18.07
C PHE A 45 3.04 0.28 -18.48
N GLN A 46 2.28 1.25 -19.00
CA GLN A 46 2.77 2.54 -19.46
C GLN A 46 1.96 3.68 -18.89
N LYS A 47 2.61 4.71 -18.36
CA LYS A 47 2.00 5.99 -18.01
C LYS A 47 2.14 6.93 -19.19
N MET A 48 1.06 7.59 -19.57
CA MET A 48 1.05 8.56 -20.66
C MET A 48 0.14 9.75 -20.34
N SER A 49 0.35 10.83 -21.08
CA SER A 49 -0.48 12.03 -21.05
C SER A 49 -0.49 12.64 -22.44
N GLU A 50 -1.66 13.05 -22.92
CA GLU A 50 -1.79 13.75 -24.21
C GLU A 50 -1.58 15.26 -24.05
N ASP A 51 -2.03 15.83 -22.95
CA ASP A 51 -2.06 17.28 -22.69
C ASP A 51 -1.03 17.74 -21.63
N GLY A 52 -0.30 16.79 -21.04
CA GLY A 52 0.64 17.00 -19.94
C GLY A 52 -0.01 17.18 -18.57
N GLN A 53 -1.34 17.37 -18.51
CA GLN A 53 -2.10 17.55 -17.29
C GLN A 53 -2.62 16.20 -16.79
N PHE A 54 -3.50 15.53 -17.55
CA PHE A 54 -4.08 14.26 -17.12
C PHE A 54 -3.15 13.11 -17.50
N TRP A 55 -2.83 12.26 -16.51
CA TRP A 55 -1.94 11.13 -16.71
C TRP A 55 -2.68 9.83 -16.49
N VAL A 56 -2.78 9.04 -17.56
CA VAL A 56 -3.42 7.74 -17.55
C VAL A 56 -2.38 6.63 -17.45
N GLY A 57 -2.77 5.50 -16.89
CA GLY A 57 -2.04 4.24 -17.02
C GLY A 57 -2.66 3.40 -18.14
N LEU A 58 -1.83 2.76 -18.95
CA LEU A 58 -2.22 1.78 -19.95
C LEU A 58 -1.61 0.45 -19.60
N LEU A 59 -2.42 -0.61 -19.69
CA LEU A 59 -1.94 -1.98 -19.64
C LEU A 59 -2.06 -2.58 -21.04
N LEU A 60 -0.95 -3.03 -21.60
CA LEU A 60 -0.84 -3.51 -22.97
C LEU A 60 -0.35 -4.97 -23.00
N LYS A 61 -0.79 -5.71 -24.02
CA LYS A 61 -0.22 -7.00 -24.42
C LYS A 61 -0.21 -7.07 -25.95
N ASP A 62 0.95 -7.38 -26.53
CA ASP A 62 1.10 -7.49 -28.00
C ASP A 62 0.59 -6.27 -28.79
N ASN A 63 0.75 -5.06 -28.22
CA ASN A 63 0.22 -3.76 -28.69
C ASN A 63 -1.29 -3.54 -28.55
N ASP A 64 -2.04 -4.50 -28.01
CA ASP A 64 -3.45 -4.30 -27.66
C ASP A 64 -3.58 -3.67 -26.27
N THR A 65 -4.43 -2.66 -26.15
CA THR A 65 -4.78 -2.05 -24.86
C THR A 65 -5.81 -2.92 -24.14
N LEU A 66 -5.40 -3.52 -23.03
CA LEU A 66 -6.26 -4.36 -22.19
C LEU A 66 -7.02 -3.58 -21.13
N ALA A 67 -6.41 -2.52 -20.59
CA ALA A 67 -7.04 -1.66 -19.60
C ALA A 67 -6.48 -0.23 -19.65
N ILE A 68 -7.34 0.73 -19.30
CA ILE A 68 -7.01 2.14 -19.14
C ILE A 68 -7.35 2.52 -17.70
N PHE A 69 -6.40 3.18 -17.04
CA PHE A 69 -6.51 3.70 -15.68
C PHE A 69 -6.50 5.23 -15.78
N ASP A 70 -7.66 5.87 -15.66
CA ASP A 70 -7.87 7.28 -16.05
C ASP A 70 -8.15 8.24 -14.87
N GLN A 71 -7.92 7.80 -13.64
CA GLN A 71 -8.23 8.57 -12.43
C GLN A 71 -7.12 9.56 -12.02
N GLY A 72 -6.11 9.80 -12.86
CA GLY A 72 -4.89 10.53 -12.51
C GLY A 72 -4.81 11.96 -13.05
N PHE A 73 -4.57 12.95 -12.17
CA PHE A 73 -4.50 14.38 -12.52
C PHE A 73 -3.08 14.91 -12.81
N HIS A 74 -2.03 14.13 -12.55
CA HIS A 74 -0.64 14.56 -12.81
C HIS A 74 0.30 13.35 -12.86
N ARG A 75 1.47 13.49 -13.50
CA ARG A 75 2.47 12.40 -13.63
C ARG A 75 2.84 11.76 -12.29
N ARG A 76 3.02 12.59 -11.26
CA ARG A 76 3.39 12.15 -9.90
C ARG A 76 2.21 11.59 -9.10
N MET A 77 1.00 11.78 -9.60
CA MET A 77 -0.27 11.33 -9.03
C MET A 77 -0.77 10.06 -9.71
N THR A 78 -0.10 9.60 -10.77
CA THR A 78 -0.25 8.26 -11.35
C THR A 78 1.04 7.50 -11.08
N ARG A 79 1.05 6.68 -10.03
CA ARG A 79 2.22 5.94 -9.56
C ARG A 79 2.00 4.44 -9.73
N SER A 80 3.08 3.68 -9.78
CA SER A 80 3.01 2.22 -9.78
C SER A 80 4.20 1.61 -9.07
N SER A 81 3.98 0.43 -8.49
CA SER A 81 5.02 -0.35 -7.84
C SER A 81 4.73 -1.84 -7.90
N PHE A 82 5.77 -2.66 -7.74
CA PHE A 82 5.61 -4.08 -7.48
C PHE A 82 5.59 -4.33 -5.98
N ILE A 83 4.56 -5.02 -5.50
CA ILE A 83 4.48 -5.52 -4.13
C ILE A 83 4.62 -7.05 -4.12
N PRO A 84 5.21 -7.67 -3.08
CA PRO A 84 5.23 -9.12 -2.96
C PRO A 84 3.81 -9.68 -2.94
N ARG A 85 3.64 -10.88 -3.50
CA ARG A 85 2.42 -11.67 -3.33
C ARG A 85 2.61 -12.70 -2.23
N PRO A 86 1.95 -12.57 -1.06
CA PRO A 86 2.07 -13.55 0.01
C PRO A 86 1.79 -14.98 -0.49
N GLU A 87 2.51 -15.94 0.10
CA GLU A 87 2.48 -17.38 -0.22
C GLU A 87 2.95 -17.77 -1.64
N LYS A 88 3.30 -16.79 -2.49
CA LYS A 88 3.89 -17.02 -3.81
C LYS A 88 5.24 -16.33 -3.91
N ASN A 89 6.21 -16.98 -4.56
CA ASN A 89 7.48 -16.31 -4.89
C ASN A 89 7.29 -15.42 -6.13
N ASP A 90 6.45 -14.40 -5.98
CA ASP A 90 5.89 -13.62 -7.08
C ASP A 90 5.56 -12.17 -6.65
N SER A 91 5.27 -11.31 -7.61
CA SER A 91 4.86 -9.92 -7.38
C SER A 91 3.51 -9.59 -8.01
N MET A 92 2.84 -8.60 -7.41
CA MET A 92 1.63 -7.95 -7.89
C MET A 92 1.97 -6.53 -8.35
N LEU A 93 1.31 -6.05 -9.41
CA LEU A 93 1.45 -4.67 -9.87
C LEU A 93 0.39 -3.82 -9.18
N VAL A 94 0.81 -2.82 -8.42
CA VAL A 94 -0.06 -1.79 -7.86
C VAL A 94 -0.01 -0.57 -8.76
N ILE A 95 -1.19 -0.06 -9.10
CA ILE A 95 -1.41 1.20 -9.80
C ILE A 95 -2.18 2.10 -8.86
N GLU A 96 -1.63 3.28 -8.61
CA GLU A 96 -2.20 4.26 -7.71
C GLU A 96 -2.46 5.54 -8.49
N GLN A 97 -3.66 6.09 -8.34
CA GLN A 97 -4.11 7.29 -9.03
C GLN A 97 -4.74 8.27 -8.06
N PHE A 98 -4.37 9.54 -8.18
CA PHE A 98 -5.02 10.64 -7.49
C PHE A 98 -5.63 11.63 -8.48
N SER A 99 -6.92 11.89 -8.31
CA SER A 99 -7.71 12.70 -9.26
C SER A 99 -7.53 14.21 -9.10
N GLY A 100 -6.69 14.68 -8.16
CA GLY A 100 -6.46 16.11 -7.94
C GLY A 100 -7.49 16.80 -7.03
N GLY A 101 -8.46 16.06 -6.50
CA GLY A 101 -9.41 16.56 -5.50
C GLY A 101 -8.72 16.99 -4.21
N ALA A 102 -9.41 17.75 -3.34
CA ALA A 102 -8.74 18.45 -2.24
C ALA A 102 -7.95 17.52 -1.29
N HIS A 103 -8.40 16.27 -1.04
CA HIS A 103 -7.80 15.44 0.00
C HIS A 103 -7.87 13.91 -0.19
N CYS A 104 -8.99 13.35 -0.66
CA CYS A 104 -9.30 11.94 -0.44
C CYS A 104 -9.29 11.04 -1.69
N CYS A 105 -9.18 11.60 -2.89
CA CYS A 105 -9.50 10.89 -4.13
C CYS A 105 -8.35 10.00 -4.66
N TRP A 106 -7.78 9.17 -3.79
CA TRP A 106 -6.83 8.14 -4.15
C TRP A 106 -7.57 6.85 -4.51
N THR A 107 -7.24 6.30 -5.67
CA THR A 107 -7.73 5.02 -6.16
C THR A 107 -6.56 4.07 -6.38
N TYR A 108 -6.74 2.81 -6.01
CA TYR A 108 -5.75 1.77 -6.16
C TYR A 108 -6.32 0.60 -6.93
N THR A 109 -5.56 0.13 -7.91
CA THR A 109 -5.79 -1.16 -8.57
C THR A 109 -4.59 -2.04 -8.35
N ILE A 110 -4.80 -3.27 -7.91
CA ILE A 110 -3.77 -4.29 -7.77
C ILE A 110 -4.06 -5.38 -8.79
N LEU A 111 -3.06 -5.71 -9.60
CA LEU A 111 -3.16 -6.71 -10.64
C LEU A 111 -2.28 -7.91 -10.30
N THR A 112 -2.74 -9.09 -10.71
CA THR A 112 -1.95 -10.33 -10.71
C THR A 112 -1.92 -10.92 -12.12
N VAL A 113 -0.94 -11.76 -12.38
CA VAL A 113 -0.85 -12.55 -13.63
C VAL A 113 -0.62 -14.00 -13.26
N GLU A 114 -1.51 -14.87 -13.76
CA GLU A 114 -1.47 -16.32 -13.60
C GLU A 114 -1.66 -16.97 -14.96
N GLN A 115 -0.77 -17.89 -15.33
CA GLN A 115 -0.87 -18.63 -16.61
C GLN A 115 -1.15 -17.69 -17.82
N ASP A 116 -0.41 -16.58 -17.89
CA ASP A 116 -0.54 -15.57 -18.96
C ASP A 116 -1.90 -14.82 -19.01
N THR A 117 -2.70 -14.95 -17.95
CA THR A 117 -3.96 -14.22 -17.74
C THR A 117 -3.77 -13.17 -16.67
N ILE A 118 -4.09 -11.91 -17.00
CA ILE A 118 -4.11 -10.80 -16.05
C ILE A 118 -5.46 -10.72 -15.36
N SER A 119 -5.48 -10.38 -14.06
CA SER A 119 -6.70 -10.25 -13.29
C SER A 119 -6.59 -9.12 -12.27
N SER A 120 -7.70 -8.41 -12.04
CA SER A 120 -7.80 -7.49 -10.92
C SER A 120 -7.87 -8.28 -9.63
N PHE A 121 -6.89 -8.06 -8.76
CA PHE A 121 -6.78 -8.67 -7.43
C PHE A 121 -7.44 -7.79 -6.37
N PHE A 122 -7.43 -6.48 -6.58
CA PHE A 122 -8.11 -5.50 -5.73
C PHE A 122 -8.38 -4.23 -6.52
N TYR A 123 -9.55 -3.65 -6.32
CA TYR A 123 -9.89 -2.33 -6.80
C TYR A 123 -10.53 -1.53 -5.67
N SER A 124 -9.87 -0.46 -5.22
CA SER A 124 -10.30 0.26 -4.02
C SER A 124 -11.66 0.92 -4.20
N ALA A 125 -12.05 1.29 -5.44
CA ALA A 125 -13.33 1.96 -5.68
C ALA A 125 -14.55 1.01 -5.62
N ASP A 126 -14.33 -0.31 -5.48
CA ASP A 126 -15.39 -1.24 -5.07
C ASP A 126 -15.85 -1.00 -3.62
N TYR A 127 -15.10 -0.19 -2.87
CA TYR A 127 -15.38 0.21 -1.50
C TYR A 127 -15.48 1.73 -1.38
N PRO A 128 -16.24 2.27 -0.42
CA PRO A 128 -16.30 3.71 -0.18
C PRO A 128 -15.07 4.18 0.60
N VAL A 129 -13.86 3.93 0.08
CA VAL A 129 -12.58 4.28 0.70
C VAL A 129 -11.77 5.27 -0.14
N GLY A 130 -10.83 5.95 0.49
CA GLY A 130 -9.94 6.91 -0.15
C GLY A 130 -8.70 7.17 0.70
N TYR A 131 -8.06 8.32 0.44
CA TYR A 131 -6.78 8.75 1.00
C TYR A 131 -5.60 7.83 0.63
N PRO A 132 -4.35 8.29 0.83
CA PRO A 132 -3.19 7.43 0.67
C PRO A 132 -3.33 6.15 1.49
N VAL A 133 -2.98 5.02 0.90
CA VAL A 133 -2.89 3.74 1.61
C VAL A 133 -1.80 3.81 2.67
N ASP A 134 -2.03 3.12 3.76
CA ASP A 134 -1.03 2.74 4.75
C ASP A 134 -0.88 1.21 4.75
N ILE A 135 0.35 0.72 4.52
CA ILE A 135 0.67 -0.70 4.39
C ILE A 135 1.52 -1.12 5.58
N ARG A 136 0.95 -1.95 6.46
CA ARG A 136 1.60 -2.41 7.71
C ARG A 136 1.15 -3.81 8.09
N ASP A 137 2.08 -4.59 8.60
CA ASP A 137 1.79 -5.86 9.28
C ASP A 137 1.32 -5.56 10.71
N LEU A 138 0.00 -5.61 10.92
CA LEU A 138 -0.68 -5.26 12.16
C LEU A 138 -0.71 -6.43 13.14
N ASN A 139 -0.67 -7.67 12.66
CA ASN A 139 -0.75 -8.88 13.49
C ASN A 139 0.59 -9.63 13.64
N ASN A 140 1.66 -9.16 12.98
CA ASN A 140 3.00 -9.76 12.92
C ASN A 140 3.04 -11.15 12.26
N ASP A 141 2.19 -11.41 11.27
CA ASP A 141 2.18 -12.68 10.52
C ASP A 141 3.11 -12.66 9.29
N GLY A 142 3.78 -11.53 9.03
CA GLY A 142 4.67 -11.32 7.88
C GLY A 142 3.96 -10.88 6.61
N THR A 143 2.62 -10.79 6.62
CA THR A 143 1.80 -10.29 5.51
C THR A 143 1.20 -8.93 5.90
N PRO A 144 1.60 -7.84 5.24
CA PRO A 144 1.07 -6.54 5.60
C PRO A 144 -0.40 -6.38 5.21
N GLU A 145 -1.20 -5.81 6.11
CA GLU A 145 -2.53 -5.30 5.81
C GLU A 145 -2.48 -4.02 4.98
N TRP A 146 -3.52 -3.86 4.18
CA TRP A 146 -3.78 -2.68 3.36
C TRP A 146 -4.80 -1.80 4.07
N ILE A 147 -4.42 -0.61 4.48
CA ILE A 147 -5.26 0.27 5.32
C ILE A 147 -5.60 1.52 4.53
N GLN A 148 -6.89 1.80 4.39
CA GLN A 148 -7.40 3.04 3.79
C GLN A 148 -8.45 3.67 4.69
N SER A 149 -8.89 4.88 4.36
CA SER A 149 -9.90 5.58 5.17
C SER A 149 -11.28 5.49 4.52
N LEU A 150 -12.28 5.18 5.33
CA LEU A 150 -13.69 5.16 4.94
C LEU A 150 -14.17 6.58 4.64
N MET A 151 -14.70 6.79 3.43
CA MET A 151 -15.17 8.09 2.96
C MET A 151 -16.63 8.38 3.31
N THR A 152 -17.39 7.37 3.77
CA THR A 152 -18.82 7.51 4.06
C THR A 152 -19.15 8.63 5.05
N PHE A 153 -18.21 8.97 5.95
CA PHE A 153 -18.41 9.99 6.97
C PHE A 153 -17.77 11.34 6.63
N ASP A 154 -17.14 11.48 5.47
CA ASP A 154 -16.62 12.78 5.02
C ASP A 154 -17.80 13.72 4.73
N TYR A 155 -17.74 14.93 5.29
CA TYR A 155 -18.82 15.92 5.27
C TYR A 155 -20.15 15.47 5.92
N PHE A 156 -20.15 14.37 6.68
CA PHE A 156 -21.34 13.89 7.36
C PHE A 156 -21.83 14.91 8.41
N LEU A 157 -23.15 15.06 8.56
CA LEU A 157 -23.78 16.02 9.48
C LEU A 157 -23.31 17.48 9.30
N VAL A 158 -23.03 17.89 8.06
CA VAL A 158 -22.60 19.28 7.73
C VAL A 158 -21.24 19.63 8.36
N LEU A 159 -20.46 18.60 8.75
CA LEU A 159 -19.08 18.79 9.14
C LEU A 159 -18.24 19.20 7.92
N SER A 160 -17.17 19.96 8.16
CA SER A 160 -16.15 20.13 7.13
C SER A 160 -15.26 18.89 7.10
N HIS A 161 -14.55 18.68 5.99
CA HIS A 161 -13.55 17.63 5.87
C HIS A 161 -12.59 17.56 7.06
N ALA A 162 -12.09 18.73 7.49
CA ALA A 162 -11.09 18.85 8.54
C ALA A 162 -11.55 18.34 9.92
N VAL A 163 -12.85 18.21 10.13
CA VAL A 163 -13.43 17.75 11.40
C VAL A 163 -14.33 16.51 11.22
N SER A 164 -14.35 15.94 10.01
CA SER A 164 -15.10 14.72 9.72
C SER A 164 -14.36 13.51 10.31
N PRO A 165 -15.07 12.49 10.83
CA PRO A 165 -14.43 11.27 11.29
C PRO A 165 -13.71 10.54 10.15
N ILE A 166 -12.44 10.19 10.35
CA ILE A 166 -11.63 9.42 9.40
C ILE A 166 -11.48 8.00 9.97
N ILE A 167 -12.37 7.11 9.56
CA ILE A 167 -12.42 5.74 10.10
C ILE A 167 -11.54 4.84 9.22
N PRO A 168 -10.54 4.12 9.76
CA PRO A 168 -9.73 3.21 8.97
C PRO A 168 -10.52 1.95 8.58
N VAL A 169 -10.38 1.53 7.33
CA VAL A 169 -10.77 0.22 6.81
C VAL A 169 -9.50 -0.60 6.65
N VAL A 170 -9.45 -1.74 7.34
CA VAL A 170 -8.29 -2.64 7.28
C VAL A 170 -8.66 -3.77 6.33
N PHE A 171 -7.93 -3.88 5.24
CA PHE A 171 -8.06 -4.98 4.29
C PHE A 171 -6.95 -5.99 4.53
N LYS A 172 -7.34 -7.24 4.70
CA LYS A 172 -6.43 -8.38 4.85
C LYS A 172 -6.23 -9.07 3.51
N TYR A 173 -5.03 -9.57 3.29
CA TYR A 173 -4.73 -10.42 2.14
C TYR A 173 -5.38 -11.80 2.31
N GLU A 174 -6.05 -12.26 1.27
CA GLU A 174 -6.49 -13.63 1.08
C GLU A 174 -6.02 -14.12 -0.30
N LYS A 175 -6.11 -15.42 -0.58
CA LYS A 175 -5.56 -16.05 -1.80
C LYS A 175 -6.01 -15.40 -3.13
N ASP A 176 -7.20 -14.80 -3.13
CA ASP A 176 -7.93 -14.27 -4.28
C ASP A 176 -8.22 -12.77 -4.22
N GLY A 177 -7.84 -12.08 -3.13
CA GLY A 177 -8.00 -10.64 -3.05
C GLY A 177 -7.67 -10.04 -1.69
N PHE A 178 -7.95 -8.74 -1.58
CA PHE A 178 -7.95 -8.02 -0.31
C PHE A 178 -9.38 -7.78 0.17
N TYR A 179 -9.67 -8.13 1.43
CA TYR A 179 -11.02 -8.09 1.99
C TYR A 179 -11.07 -7.33 3.31
N PRO A 180 -12.14 -6.55 3.60
CA PRO A 180 -12.30 -5.88 4.89
C PRO A 180 -12.27 -6.86 6.06
N ALA A 181 -11.40 -6.61 7.03
CA ALA A 181 -11.15 -7.46 8.18
C ALA A 181 -11.16 -6.69 9.51
N ASN A 182 -11.74 -5.48 9.53
CA ASN A 182 -11.83 -4.61 10.70
C ASN A 182 -12.15 -5.30 12.06
N PRO A 183 -13.04 -6.30 12.16
CA PRO A 183 -13.28 -7.01 13.43
C PRO A 183 -12.04 -7.69 14.02
N GLU A 184 -11.11 -8.15 13.18
CA GLU A 184 -9.83 -8.76 13.59
C GLU A 184 -8.85 -7.70 14.13
N PHE A 185 -8.97 -6.45 13.66
CA PHE A 185 -8.05 -5.34 13.95
C PHE A 185 -8.72 -4.22 14.76
N LYS A 186 -9.55 -4.60 15.74
CA LYS A 186 -10.33 -3.65 16.58
C LYS A 186 -9.46 -2.57 17.25
N ASP A 187 -8.21 -2.89 17.58
CA ASP A 187 -7.32 -1.94 18.26
C ASP A 187 -6.95 -0.76 17.36
N VAL A 188 -6.89 -0.98 16.03
CA VAL A 188 -6.69 0.10 15.04
C VAL A 188 -7.88 1.06 15.03
N LEU A 189 -9.11 0.52 15.05
CA LEU A 189 -10.33 1.32 15.12
C LEU A 189 -10.45 2.10 16.43
N LEU A 190 -10.03 1.49 17.53
CA LEU A 190 -10.22 2.06 18.87
C LEU A 190 -9.12 3.05 19.25
N LYS A 191 -7.99 3.08 18.55
CA LYS A 191 -6.84 3.94 18.88
C LYS A 191 -7.24 5.40 19.03
N GLU A 192 -7.95 5.97 18.04
CA GLU A 192 -8.35 7.38 18.08
C GLU A 192 -9.38 7.68 19.17
N ILE A 193 -10.26 6.73 19.48
CA ILE A 193 -11.24 6.86 20.57
C ILE A 193 -10.52 6.92 21.93
N HIS A 194 -9.45 6.13 22.10
CA HIS A 194 -8.67 6.14 23.33
C HIS A 194 -7.85 7.43 23.47
N ASP A 195 -7.23 7.88 22.37
CA ASP A 195 -6.40 9.09 22.34
C ASP A 195 -7.24 10.36 22.59
N SER A 196 -8.44 10.45 22.01
CA SER A 196 -9.33 11.62 22.20
C SER A 196 -9.99 11.69 23.58
N ARG A 197 -10.18 10.57 24.28
CA ARG A 197 -10.66 10.58 25.69
C ARG A 197 -9.65 11.15 26.68
N GLN A 198 -8.36 11.18 26.34
CA GLN A 198 -7.33 11.76 27.21
C GLN A 198 -7.28 13.29 27.11
N ILE A 199 -7.77 13.88 26.02
CA ILE A 199 -7.81 15.34 25.80
C ILE A 199 -9.00 16.00 26.52
N LEU A 200 -10.03 15.23 26.85
CA LEU A 200 -11.27 15.69 27.53
C LEU A 200 -11.25 15.51 29.06
N ARG A 201 -10.09 15.24 29.66
CA ARG A 201 -9.88 15.19 31.11
C ARG A 201 -8.95 16.31 31.54
#